data_AF-K2CJ25-F1
#
_entry.id   AF-K2CJ25-F1
#
_cell.length_a   1.000
_cell.length_b   1.000
_cell.length_c   1.000
_cell.angle_alpha   90.00
_cell.angle_beta   90.00
_cell.angle_gamma   90.00
#
_symmetry.space_group_name_H-M   'P 1'
#
loop_
_entity.id
_entity.type
_entity.pdbx_description
1 polymer ?
#
loop_
_entity_poly.entity_id
_entity_poly.type
_entity_poly.pdbx_seq_one_letter_code
_entity_poly.pdbx_strand_id
1 'polypeptide(L)'
;MKKYLISLVLISTLLFPWQVLAATFPDVSSSHNNFMGIEYLVEIGTLKGYDDGTFRPEGTVNRAELMKIMVAGQGLDPDAGLYNNCFPDIKDDWYAKYVCFGKTMGWVGGYPDGSFKPENTVSKVEAAKILINSLGLSSNLSTTVTEKLYEDTDNSQWYAPYLEAGKNWKIFEEETYFYPDAGRTRAATAENLFRMLVLIDLAEGHYSQDLAIEFLEKEGMEDILEEAGMYSEIPAEEPTALEEKVVSMEVGNYFFAPETIAVAPGQMVNLNFVDVEGGHTFVIDELGLEVSVTDRGSVTFIAPETPGEYAYYCNVGSHRSMGMEGVLKVE
;
A
#
# COMPACT_ATOMS: atom_id res chain seq x y z
N MET A 1 -44.00 -43.13 45.65
CA MET A 1 -42.54 -42.89 45.60
C MET A 1 -42.11 -42.94 44.13
N LYS A 2 -42.11 -41.80 43.43
CA LYS A 2 -41.63 -41.70 42.04
C LYS A 2 -40.11 -41.54 42.07
N LYS A 3 -39.37 -42.48 41.47
CA LYS A 3 -37.92 -42.44 41.38
C LYS A 3 -37.53 -41.50 40.22
N TYR A 4 -36.82 -40.43 40.52
CA TYR A 4 -36.24 -39.55 39.51
C TYR A 4 -34.96 -40.20 38.97
N LEU A 5 -34.92 -40.46 37.67
CA LEU A 5 -33.70 -40.82 36.94
C LEU A 5 -32.91 -39.53 36.68
N ILE A 6 -31.75 -39.41 37.33
CA ILE A 6 -30.77 -38.36 37.05
C ILE A 6 -30.11 -38.73 35.71
N SER A 7 -30.45 -37.99 34.66
CA SER A 7 -29.78 -38.09 33.36
C SER A 7 -28.40 -37.41 33.48
N LEU A 8 -27.35 -38.21 33.35
CA LEU A 8 -25.96 -37.75 33.39
C LEU A 8 -25.64 -37.16 32.01
N VAL A 9 -25.69 -35.83 31.88
CA VAL A 9 -25.21 -35.13 30.69
C VAL A 9 -23.69 -35.23 30.68
N LEU A 10 -23.15 -36.11 29.84
CA LEU A 10 -21.72 -36.14 29.52
C LEU A 10 -21.41 -34.87 28.71
N ILE A 11 -20.86 -33.86 29.37
CA ILE A 11 -20.26 -32.72 28.69
C ILE A 11 -18.97 -33.24 28.04
N SER A 12 -19.06 -33.61 26.78
CA SER A 12 -17.92 -33.89 25.92
C SER A 12 -17.19 -32.58 25.66
N THR A 13 -16.19 -32.27 26.49
CA THR A 13 -15.22 -31.21 26.20
C THR A 13 -14.48 -31.60 24.93
N LEU A 14 -14.92 -31.10 23.78
CA LEU A 14 -14.12 -31.09 22.55
C LEU A 14 -12.87 -30.28 22.86
N LEU A 15 -11.79 -30.96 23.22
CA LEU A 15 -10.45 -30.41 23.20
C LEU A 15 -10.12 -30.18 21.74
N PHE A 16 -10.44 -29.01 21.20
CA PHE A 16 -9.82 -28.54 19.97
C PHE A 16 -8.32 -28.42 20.31
N PRO A 17 -7.45 -29.26 19.72
CA PRO A 17 -6.03 -29.07 19.92
C PRO A 17 -5.70 -27.70 19.31
N TRP A 18 -5.19 -26.78 20.13
CA TRP A 18 -4.55 -25.56 19.62
C TRP A 18 -3.50 -26.03 18.62
N GLN A 19 -3.73 -25.77 17.33
CA GLN A 19 -2.71 -26.03 16.32
C GLN A 19 -1.65 -24.96 16.52
N VAL A 20 -0.53 -25.36 17.11
CA VAL A 20 0.65 -24.49 17.16
C VAL A 20 1.16 -24.37 15.74
N LEU A 21 1.04 -23.18 15.14
CA LEU A 21 1.69 -22.89 13.87
C LEU A 21 3.21 -23.11 14.06
N ALA A 22 3.76 -24.05 13.29
CA ALA A 22 5.20 -24.25 13.27
C ALA A 22 5.85 -23.09 12.52
N ALA A 23 6.88 -22.48 13.11
CA ALA A 23 7.61 -21.38 12.47
C ALA A 23 8.12 -21.80 11.09
N THR A 24 7.86 -20.97 10.08
CA THR A 24 8.32 -21.22 8.71
C THR A 24 9.83 -21.02 8.59
N PHE A 25 10.40 -20.09 9.37
CA PHE A 25 11.83 -19.78 9.35
C PHE A 25 12.53 -20.10 10.67
N PRO A 26 13.76 -20.65 10.63
CA PRO A 26 14.51 -21.04 11.83
C PRO A 26 14.98 -19.85 12.67
N ASP A 27 15.04 -18.64 12.10
CA ASP A 27 15.46 -17.40 12.75
C ASP A 27 14.28 -16.51 13.19
N VAL A 28 13.05 -17.02 13.12
CA VAL A 28 11.84 -16.34 13.60
C VAL A 28 11.19 -17.20 14.68
N SER A 29 11.44 -16.86 15.95
CA SER A 29 10.84 -17.57 17.09
C SER A 29 9.32 -17.39 17.11
N SER A 30 8.56 -18.41 17.53
CA SER A 30 7.11 -18.27 17.79
C SER A 30 6.77 -17.26 18.89
N SER A 31 7.76 -16.88 19.71
CA SER A 31 7.66 -15.82 20.70
C SER A 31 8.11 -14.44 20.21
N HIS A 32 8.48 -14.32 18.93
CA HIS A 32 8.87 -13.04 18.34
C HIS A 32 7.64 -12.14 18.22
N ASN A 33 7.78 -10.85 18.55
CA ASN A 33 6.63 -9.92 18.57
C ASN A 33 5.89 -9.88 17.23
N ASN A 34 6.64 -9.90 16.12
CA ASN A 34 6.11 -9.90 14.76
C ASN A 34 5.92 -11.29 14.13
N PHE A 35 5.90 -12.37 14.93
CA PHE A 35 5.78 -13.74 14.40
C PHE A 35 4.55 -13.89 13.49
N MET A 36 3.37 -13.47 13.97
CA MET A 36 2.12 -13.64 13.24
C MET A 36 2.12 -12.89 11.92
N GLY A 37 2.55 -11.62 11.90
CA GLY A 37 2.59 -10.84 10.67
C GLY A 37 3.57 -11.41 9.64
N ILE A 38 4.71 -11.95 10.10
CA ILE A 38 5.67 -12.62 9.21
C ILE A 38 5.04 -13.90 8.62
N GLU A 39 4.51 -14.79 9.45
CA GLU A 39 3.93 -16.05 9.00
C GLU A 39 2.74 -15.82 8.07
N TYR A 40 1.86 -14.87 8.39
CA TYR A 40 0.71 -14.52 7.55
C TYR A 40 1.15 -14.06 6.15
N LEU A 41 2.05 -13.08 6.09
CA LEU A 41 2.51 -12.55 4.81
C LEU A 41 3.24 -13.59 3.97
N VAL A 42 3.84 -14.60 4.60
CA VAL A 42 4.48 -15.72 3.91
C VAL A 42 3.45 -16.72 3.41
N GLU A 43 2.42 -17.00 4.22
CA GLU A 43 1.31 -17.89 3.87
C GLU A 43 0.54 -17.38 2.64
N ILE A 44 0.23 -16.08 2.59
CA ILE A 44 -0.43 -15.47 1.42
C ILE A 44 0.54 -15.20 0.25
N GLY A 45 1.82 -15.55 0.40
CA GLY A 45 2.84 -15.46 -0.65
C GLY A 45 3.39 -14.05 -0.91
N THR A 46 2.98 -13.07 -0.10
CA THR A 46 3.39 -11.67 -0.16
C THR A 46 4.87 -11.47 0.19
N LEU A 47 5.33 -12.12 1.27
CA LEU A 47 6.74 -12.12 1.68
C LEU A 47 7.36 -13.50 1.50
N LYS A 48 8.69 -13.49 1.27
CA LYS A 48 9.50 -14.70 1.19
C LYS A 48 10.78 -14.51 1.99
N GLY A 49 11.31 -15.62 2.50
CA GLY A 49 12.65 -15.68 3.08
C GLY A 49 13.73 -15.62 2.00
N TYR A 50 14.97 -15.65 2.45
CA TYR A 50 16.15 -15.72 1.60
C TYR A 50 16.44 -17.16 1.16
N ASP A 51 17.27 -17.31 0.13
CA ASP A 51 17.66 -18.62 -0.42
C ASP A 51 18.37 -19.53 0.59
N ASP A 52 18.93 -18.95 1.65
CA ASP A 52 19.54 -19.67 2.78
C ASP A 52 18.52 -20.21 3.79
N GLY A 53 17.22 -19.99 3.55
CA GLY A 53 16.12 -20.44 4.40
C GLY A 53 15.84 -19.53 5.60
N THR A 54 16.47 -18.36 5.70
CA THR A 54 16.25 -17.39 6.79
C THR A 54 15.26 -16.29 6.42
N PHE A 55 14.66 -15.63 7.40
CA PHE A 55 13.85 -14.42 7.19
C PHE A 55 14.64 -13.13 7.43
N ARG A 56 15.59 -13.14 8.37
CA ARG A 56 16.41 -12.01 8.86
C ARG A 56 15.55 -10.90 9.48
N PRO A 57 14.81 -11.18 10.56
CA PRO A 57 13.82 -10.23 11.13
C PRO A 57 14.43 -8.90 11.57
N GLU A 58 15.61 -8.94 12.17
CA GLU A 58 16.33 -7.76 12.71
C GLU A 58 17.14 -7.00 11.65
N GLY A 59 17.26 -7.54 10.43
CA GLY A 59 17.97 -6.87 9.35
C GLY A 59 17.20 -5.61 8.92
N THR A 60 17.90 -4.48 8.78
CA THR A 60 17.28 -3.28 8.24
C THR A 60 17.02 -3.43 6.74
N VAL A 61 15.92 -2.85 6.27
CA VAL A 61 15.59 -2.83 4.84
C VAL A 61 16.09 -1.53 4.21
N ASN A 62 16.51 -1.63 2.94
CA ASN A 62 16.77 -0.45 2.13
C ASN A 62 15.47 0.10 1.51
N ARG A 63 15.55 1.28 0.91
CA ARG A 63 14.38 1.96 0.32
C ARG A 63 13.78 1.19 -0.86
N ALA A 64 14.61 0.53 -1.67
CA ALA A 64 14.14 -0.32 -2.77
C ALA A 64 13.38 -1.57 -2.30
N GLU A 65 13.90 -2.24 -1.27
CA GLU A 65 13.27 -3.38 -0.62
C GLU A 65 11.91 -3.00 -0.02
N LEU A 66 11.83 -1.87 0.68
CA LEU A 66 10.57 -1.36 1.20
C LEU A 66 9.54 -1.18 0.07
N MET A 67 9.91 -0.54 -1.04
CA MET A 67 8.97 -0.34 -2.15
C MET A 67 8.47 -1.65 -2.74
N LYS A 68 9.36 -2.64 -2.92
CA LYS A 68 8.92 -3.97 -3.38
C LYS A 68 7.97 -4.62 -2.38
N ILE A 69 8.29 -4.57 -1.08
CA ILE A 69 7.44 -5.14 -0.03
C ILE A 69 6.07 -4.47 -0.03
N MET A 70 6.00 -3.14 -0.15
CA MET A 70 4.73 -2.42 -0.14
C MET A 70 3.88 -2.67 -1.38
N VAL A 71 4.48 -2.72 -2.57
CA VAL A 71 3.76 -2.91 -3.84
C VAL A 71 3.33 -4.37 -4.02
N ALA A 72 4.29 -5.31 -4.00
CA ALA A 72 3.96 -6.75 -4.08
C ALA A 72 3.15 -7.21 -2.86
N GLY A 73 3.32 -6.48 -1.75
CA GLY A 73 2.50 -6.49 -0.53
C GLY A 73 1.01 -6.66 -0.76
N GLN A 74 0.52 -5.84 -1.67
CA GLN A 74 -0.89 -5.66 -1.99
C GLN A 74 -1.29 -6.50 -3.22
N GLY A 75 -0.50 -7.51 -3.57
CA GLY A 75 -0.74 -8.36 -4.75
C GLY A 75 -0.43 -7.68 -6.08
N LEU A 76 0.22 -6.51 -6.08
CA LEU A 76 0.51 -5.74 -7.28
C LEU A 76 1.83 -6.19 -7.92
N ASP A 77 1.82 -6.40 -9.23
CA ASP A 77 3.02 -6.66 -10.03
C ASP A 77 3.08 -5.70 -11.24
N PRO A 78 3.68 -4.50 -11.07
CA PRO A 78 3.70 -3.50 -12.13
C PRO A 78 4.49 -3.97 -13.37
N ASP A 79 4.06 -3.54 -14.55
CA ASP A 79 4.77 -3.82 -15.80
C ASP A 79 6.10 -3.04 -15.84
N ALA A 80 7.22 -3.74 -16.02
CA ALA A 80 8.55 -3.13 -16.05
C ALA A 80 8.80 -2.25 -17.29
N GLY A 81 8.11 -2.52 -18.39
CA GLY A 81 8.12 -1.69 -19.60
C GLY A 81 7.34 -0.39 -19.44
N LEU A 82 6.34 -0.35 -18.55
CA LEU A 82 5.58 0.86 -18.24
C LEU A 82 6.20 1.68 -17.10
N TYR A 83 6.58 1.02 -16.01
CA TYR A 83 7.08 1.69 -14.80
C TYR A 83 8.61 1.63 -14.75
N ASN A 84 9.29 2.56 -15.43
CA ASN A 84 10.76 2.66 -15.44
C ASN A 84 11.22 4.12 -15.50
N ASN A 85 12.54 4.34 -15.34
CA ASN A 85 13.21 5.65 -15.51
C ASN A 85 12.61 6.83 -14.72
N CYS A 86 11.91 6.55 -13.62
CA CYS A 86 11.17 7.55 -12.83
C CYS A 86 12.07 8.47 -11.98
N PHE A 87 13.32 8.10 -11.72
CA PHE A 87 14.31 8.93 -11.02
C PHE A 87 15.68 8.83 -11.71
N PRO A 88 16.55 9.85 -11.62
CA PRO A 88 17.86 9.85 -12.29
C PRO A 88 18.78 8.70 -11.86
N ASP A 89 18.64 8.22 -10.63
CA ASP A 89 19.41 7.14 -10.01
C ASP A 89 18.71 5.77 -10.04
N ILE A 90 17.54 5.67 -10.67
CA ILE A 90 16.86 4.41 -10.92
C ILE A 90 17.15 3.98 -12.36
N LYS A 91 17.68 2.77 -12.51
CA LYS A 91 17.97 2.10 -13.79
C LYS A 91 17.09 0.86 -13.89
N ASP A 92 17.39 -0.04 -14.83
CA ASP A 92 16.61 -1.25 -15.08
C ASP A 92 16.84 -2.38 -14.05
N ASP A 93 17.11 -2.01 -12.79
CA ASP A 93 17.29 -2.95 -11.68
C ASP A 93 15.97 -3.62 -11.29
N TRP A 94 16.05 -4.73 -10.55
CA TRP A 94 14.88 -5.53 -10.14
C TRP A 94 13.79 -4.75 -9.39
N TYR A 95 14.16 -3.63 -8.74
CA TYR A 95 13.25 -2.79 -7.97
C TYR A 95 12.59 -1.68 -8.79
N ALA A 96 13.07 -1.40 -10.01
CA ALA A 96 12.70 -0.20 -10.77
C ALA A 96 11.19 -0.07 -10.94
N LYS A 97 10.52 -1.16 -11.34
CA LYS A 97 9.07 -1.20 -11.50
C LYS A 97 8.28 -0.85 -10.24
N TYR A 98 8.74 -1.31 -9.07
CA TYR A 98 8.06 -1.05 -7.81
C TYR A 98 8.27 0.39 -7.34
N VAL A 99 9.49 0.91 -7.50
CA VAL A 99 9.81 2.30 -7.17
C VAL A 99 9.03 3.26 -8.07
N CYS A 100 9.02 3.00 -9.38
CA CYS A 100 8.35 3.85 -10.35
C CYS A 100 6.84 3.79 -10.23
N PHE A 101 6.27 2.61 -9.99
CA PHE A 101 4.86 2.49 -9.63
C PHE A 101 4.51 3.31 -8.39
N GLY A 102 5.26 3.14 -7.29
CA GLY A 102 5.00 3.91 -6.07
C GLY A 102 5.17 5.41 -6.23
N LYS A 103 6.05 5.87 -7.13
CA LYS A 103 6.15 7.29 -7.47
C LYS A 103 4.88 7.76 -8.18
N THR A 104 4.44 7.03 -9.22
CA THR A 104 3.22 7.34 -9.98
C THR A 104 1.97 7.33 -9.09
N MET A 105 1.93 6.44 -8.10
CA MET A 105 0.83 6.36 -7.14
C MET A 105 0.93 7.38 -5.99
N GLY A 106 1.95 8.25 -5.98
CA GLY A 106 2.14 9.25 -4.92
C GLY A 106 2.65 8.69 -3.58
N TRP A 107 3.02 7.41 -3.52
CA TRP A 107 3.52 6.77 -2.30
C TRP A 107 4.89 7.31 -1.90
N VAL A 108 5.72 7.66 -2.88
CA VAL A 108 7.07 8.18 -2.66
C VAL A 108 7.46 9.29 -3.64
N GLY A 109 8.02 10.39 -3.12
CA GLY A 109 8.45 11.56 -3.92
C GLY A 109 9.95 11.65 -4.22
N GLY A 110 10.78 10.84 -3.56
CA GLY A 110 12.24 10.98 -3.59
C GLY A 110 12.79 12.08 -2.67
N TYR A 111 14.07 12.40 -2.81
CA TYR A 111 14.76 13.43 -2.03
C TYR A 111 14.77 14.79 -2.74
N PRO A 112 15.05 15.90 -2.02
CA PRO A 112 15.11 17.24 -2.62
C PRO A 112 16.13 17.40 -3.76
N ASP A 113 17.13 16.52 -3.85
CA ASP A 113 18.10 16.46 -4.94
C ASP A 113 17.57 15.74 -6.20
N GLY A 114 16.32 15.28 -6.17
CA GLY A 114 15.64 14.57 -7.26
C GLY A 114 15.94 13.08 -7.32
N SER A 115 16.74 12.52 -6.40
CA SER A 115 17.10 11.09 -6.38
C SER A 115 16.20 10.26 -5.47
N PHE A 116 16.20 8.93 -5.65
CA PHE A 116 15.49 7.99 -4.78
C PHE A 116 16.37 7.36 -3.69
N LYS A 117 17.67 7.17 -3.97
CA LYS A 117 18.69 6.51 -3.15
C LYS A 117 18.30 5.07 -2.75
N PRO A 118 18.15 4.14 -3.72
CA PRO A 118 17.56 2.82 -3.50
C PRO A 118 18.27 1.98 -2.43
N GLU A 119 19.61 2.07 -2.38
CA GLU A 119 20.45 1.28 -1.47
C GLU A 119 20.55 1.84 -0.05
N ASN A 120 20.04 3.05 0.19
CA ASN A 120 20.05 3.62 1.53
C ASN A 120 19.07 2.85 2.43
N THR A 121 19.48 2.61 3.68
CA THR A 121 18.56 2.15 4.72
C THR A 121 17.43 3.16 4.89
N VAL A 122 16.19 2.68 4.86
CA VAL A 122 15.02 3.53 5.08
C VAL A 122 14.85 3.81 6.57
N SER A 123 14.61 5.08 6.93
CA SER A 123 14.31 5.43 8.31
C SER A 123 12.87 5.05 8.67
N LYS A 124 12.57 4.94 9.97
CA LYS A 124 11.21 4.62 10.44
C LYS A 124 10.18 5.66 9.99
N VAL A 125 10.51 6.96 10.00
CA VAL A 125 9.57 8.01 9.53
C VAL A 125 9.39 8.01 8.01
N GLU A 126 10.42 7.67 7.25
CA GLU A 126 10.29 7.50 5.80
C GLU A 126 9.39 6.30 5.47
N ALA A 127 9.58 5.18 6.17
CA ALA A 127 8.74 4.01 6.01
C ALA A 127 7.28 4.28 6.39
N ALA A 128 7.06 4.99 7.51
CA ALA A 128 5.73 5.40 7.97
C ALA A 128 4.99 6.24 6.91
N LYS A 129 5.65 7.23 6.32
CA LYS A 129 5.07 8.05 5.25
C LYS A 129 4.68 7.22 4.03
N ILE A 130 5.57 6.35 3.55
CA ILE A 130 5.31 5.51 2.38
C ILE A 130 4.11 4.60 2.63
N LEU A 131 4.06 3.97 3.80
CA LEU A 131 2.97 3.08 4.19
C LEU A 131 1.62 3.80 4.23
N ILE A 132 1.55 4.95 4.92
CA ILE A 132 0.31 5.72 5.07
C ILE A 132 -0.17 6.27 3.72
N ASN A 133 0.74 6.72 2.86
CA ASN A 133 0.39 7.10 1.49
C ASN A 133 -0.13 5.91 0.68
N SER A 134 0.44 4.72 0.86
CA SER A 134 -0.01 3.54 0.11
C SER A 134 -1.43 3.09 0.46
N LEU A 135 -1.93 3.51 1.62
CA LEU A 135 -3.31 3.32 2.04
C LEU A 135 -4.30 4.38 1.51
N GLY A 136 -3.83 5.38 0.76
CA GLY A 136 -4.67 6.50 0.34
C GLY A 136 -5.08 7.45 1.47
N LEU A 137 -4.51 7.30 2.68
CA LEU A 137 -4.84 8.14 3.83
C LEU A 137 -4.19 9.54 3.79
N SER A 138 -3.48 9.87 2.70
CA SER A 138 -2.75 11.13 2.55
C SER A 138 -3.66 12.37 2.48
N SER A 139 -4.86 12.23 1.93
CA SER A 139 -5.86 13.32 1.84
C SER A 139 -6.42 13.70 3.21
N ASN A 140 -6.43 12.76 4.16
CA ASN A 140 -7.08 12.89 5.47
C ASN A 140 -6.09 13.19 6.59
N LEU A 141 -4.85 13.54 6.24
CA LEU A 141 -3.83 13.88 7.21
C LEU A 141 -4.13 15.21 7.89
N SER A 142 -4.00 15.24 9.21
CA SER A 142 -4.12 16.46 9.98
C SER A 142 -3.10 17.51 9.49
N THR A 143 -3.61 18.72 9.27
CA THR A 143 -2.76 19.88 8.94
C THR A 143 -1.93 20.36 10.13
N THR A 144 -2.28 19.93 11.35
CA THR A 144 -1.54 20.22 12.59
C THR A 144 -1.72 19.09 13.59
N VAL A 145 -0.61 18.60 14.14
CA VAL A 145 -0.61 17.58 15.20
C VAL A 145 -0.31 18.25 16.53
N THR A 146 -1.28 18.31 17.42
CA THR A 146 -1.14 18.97 18.73
C THR A 146 -0.88 18.00 19.87
N GLU A 147 -1.31 16.75 19.73
CA GLU A 147 -1.13 15.71 20.76
C GLU A 147 0.25 15.07 20.69
N LYS A 148 0.88 14.86 21.84
CA LYS A 148 2.19 14.20 21.92
C LYS A 148 2.04 12.75 21.45
N LEU A 149 2.65 12.44 20.30
CA LEU A 149 2.56 11.10 19.70
C LEU A 149 3.48 10.10 20.40
N TYR A 150 4.77 10.45 20.50
CA TYR A 150 5.84 9.68 21.14
C TYR A 150 6.77 10.62 21.89
N GLU A 151 7.47 10.14 22.92
CA GLU A 151 8.35 10.96 23.78
C GLU A 151 9.52 11.62 23.00
N ASP A 152 10.03 10.94 21.98
CA ASP A 152 11.19 11.35 21.18
C ASP A 152 10.85 11.96 19.80
N THR A 153 9.57 12.22 19.50
CA THR A 153 9.17 12.88 18.26
C THR A 153 8.84 14.36 18.45
N ASP A 154 9.03 15.13 17.37
CA ASP A 154 8.65 16.54 17.27
C ASP A 154 7.46 16.68 16.30
N ASN A 155 6.32 17.12 16.82
CA ASN A 155 5.08 17.24 16.07
C ASN A 155 5.09 18.35 15.00
N SER A 156 6.10 19.23 15.00
CA SER A 156 6.28 20.24 13.96
C SER A 156 7.00 19.71 12.71
N GLN A 157 7.51 18.47 12.77
CA GLN A 157 8.23 17.85 11.67
C GLN A 157 7.26 17.32 10.61
N TRP A 158 7.76 17.25 9.37
CA TRP A 158 7.01 16.79 8.19
C TRP A 158 6.37 15.40 8.35
N TYR A 159 6.92 14.55 9.22
CA TYR A 159 6.45 13.19 9.43
C TYR A 159 5.28 13.09 10.42
N ALA A 160 5.00 14.14 11.20
CA ALA A 160 4.06 14.06 12.32
C ALA A 160 2.64 13.63 11.90
N PRO A 161 2.03 14.17 10.81
CA PRO A 161 0.69 13.73 10.40
C PRO A 161 0.62 12.24 10.04
N TYR A 162 1.68 11.69 9.46
CA TYR A 162 1.76 10.27 9.13
C TYR A 162 1.84 9.39 10.38
N LEU A 163 2.59 9.84 11.40
CA LEU A 163 2.67 9.15 12.69
C LEU A 163 1.33 9.17 13.43
N GLU A 164 0.62 10.30 13.40
CA GLU A 164 -0.71 10.43 13.98
C GLU A 164 -1.70 9.49 13.29
N ALA A 165 -1.74 9.50 11.95
CA ALA A 165 -2.57 8.59 11.18
C ALA A 165 -2.27 7.12 11.52
N GLY A 166 -1.01 6.70 11.49
CA GLY A 166 -0.67 5.31 11.79
C GLY A 166 -0.95 4.89 13.24
N LYS A 167 -0.93 5.82 14.20
CA LYS A 167 -1.36 5.57 15.58
C LYS A 167 -2.88 5.45 15.70
N ASN A 168 -3.63 6.35 15.06
CA ASN A 168 -5.10 6.35 15.09
C ASN A 168 -5.68 5.11 14.41
N TRP A 169 -5.11 4.70 13.29
CA TRP A 169 -5.50 3.49 12.56
C TRP A 169 -4.85 2.21 13.09
N LYS A 170 -4.09 2.27 14.20
CA LYS A 170 -3.39 1.12 14.82
C LYS A 170 -2.46 0.34 13.85
N ILE A 171 -1.97 1.03 12.83
CA ILE A 171 -1.01 0.52 11.84
C ILE A 171 0.39 0.40 12.47
N PHE A 172 0.74 1.32 13.36
CA PHE A 172 2.00 1.29 14.10
C PHE A 172 1.82 0.65 15.48
N GLU A 173 2.82 -0.10 15.91
CA GLU A 173 2.88 -0.70 17.24
C GLU A 173 2.78 0.39 18.35
N GLU A 174 2.10 0.08 19.45
CA GLU A 174 2.01 0.99 20.59
C GLU A 174 3.33 1.05 21.35
N GLU A 175 4.03 2.17 21.22
CA GLU A 175 5.37 2.37 21.78
C GLU A 175 5.47 3.72 22.49
N THR A 176 6.32 3.80 23.52
CA THR A 176 6.63 5.08 24.19
C THR A 176 7.58 5.94 23.35
N TYR A 177 8.49 5.31 22.63
CA TYR A 177 9.52 5.94 21.81
C TYR A 177 9.46 5.40 20.38
N PHE A 178 9.48 6.28 19.39
CA PHE A 178 9.39 5.89 17.98
C PHE A 178 10.77 5.62 17.36
N TYR A 179 11.77 6.43 17.71
CA TYR A 179 13.10 6.50 17.10
C TYR A 179 13.07 6.88 15.61
N PRO A 180 12.71 8.14 15.27
CA PRO A 180 12.34 8.53 13.91
C PRO A 180 13.41 8.25 12.85
N ASP A 181 14.68 8.49 13.19
CA ASP A 181 15.81 8.33 12.26
C ASP A 181 16.41 6.91 12.26
N ALA A 182 15.93 6.01 13.13
CA ALA A 182 16.42 4.64 13.16
C ALA A 182 16.03 3.89 11.88
N GLY A 183 16.85 2.94 11.46
CA GLY A 183 16.53 2.06 10.33
C GLY A 183 15.32 1.18 10.62
N ARG A 184 14.44 0.99 9.63
CA ARG A 184 13.31 0.05 9.75
C ARG A 184 13.80 -1.38 9.55
N THR A 185 13.44 -2.29 10.45
CA THR A 185 13.75 -3.72 10.31
C THR A 185 12.76 -4.41 9.36
N ARG A 186 13.16 -5.55 8.81
CA ARG A 186 12.32 -6.37 7.94
C ARG A 186 11.09 -6.91 8.68
N ALA A 187 11.25 -7.35 9.93
CA ALA A 187 10.13 -7.81 10.75
C ALA A 187 9.12 -6.71 11.04
N ALA A 188 9.61 -5.51 11.38
CA ALA A 188 8.73 -4.38 11.66
C ALA A 188 8.03 -3.89 10.37
N THR A 189 8.69 -3.98 9.21
CA THR A 189 8.04 -3.72 7.91
C THR A 189 6.92 -4.72 7.62
N ALA A 190 7.18 -6.02 7.87
CA ALA A 190 6.19 -7.09 7.74
C ALA A 190 4.99 -6.87 8.66
N GLU A 191 5.23 -6.50 9.92
CA GLU A 191 4.17 -6.18 10.88
C GLU A 191 3.23 -5.08 10.37
N ASN A 192 3.79 -3.96 9.91
CA ASN A 192 2.98 -2.84 9.46
C ASN A 192 2.20 -3.14 8.19
N LEU A 193 2.79 -3.91 7.25
CA LEU A 193 2.09 -4.39 6.08
C LEU A 193 0.97 -5.37 6.46
N PHE A 194 1.20 -6.25 7.42
CA PHE A 194 0.17 -7.16 7.92
C PHE A 194 -1.00 -6.39 8.54
N ARG A 195 -0.74 -5.45 9.45
CA ARG A 195 -1.76 -4.57 10.04
C ARG A 195 -2.57 -3.83 8.98
N MET A 196 -1.87 -3.30 7.98
CA MET A 196 -2.47 -2.65 6.83
C MET A 196 -3.43 -3.56 6.07
N LEU A 197 -3.00 -4.77 5.71
CA LEU A 197 -3.82 -5.72 4.97
C LEU A 197 -5.03 -6.20 5.78
N VAL A 198 -4.87 -6.45 7.08
CA VAL A 198 -5.99 -6.80 7.97
C VAL A 198 -7.07 -5.70 7.94
N LEU A 199 -6.68 -4.43 7.99
CA LEU A 199 -7.64 -3.31 7.92
C LEU A 199 -8.37 -3.24 6.57
N ILE A 200 -7.66 -3.45 5.46
CA ILE A 200 -8.26 -3.48 4.12
C ILE A 200 -9.22 -4.67 4.00
N ASP A 201 -8.79 -5.87 4.39
CA ASP A 201 -9.57 -7.09 4.24
C ASP A 201 -10.81 -7.11 5.16
N LEU A 202 -10.76 -6.46 6.32
CA LEU A 202 -11.92 -6.25 7.18
C LEU A 202 -12.98 -5.36 6.50
N ALA A 203 -12.56 -4.34 5.74
CA ALA A 203 -13.46 -3.49 4.98
C ALA A 203 -14.12 -4.25 3.81
N GLU A 204 -13.39 -5.18 3.18
CA GLU A 204 -13.85 -5.90 1.97
C GLU A 204 -14.50 -7.27 2.25
N GLY A 205 -14.33 -7.84 3.45
CA GLY A 205 -14.94 -9.12 3.84
C GLY A 205 -14.30 -10.37 3.20
N HIS A 206 -13.04 -10.30 2.77
CA HIS A 206 -12.37 -11.34 1.98
C HIS A 206 -11.44 -12.30 2.78
N TYR A 207 -11.37 -12.18 4.11
CA TYR A 207 -10.31 -12.83 4.91
C TYR A 207 -10.61 -14.25 5.43
N SER A 208 -9.54 -15.00 5.71
CA SER A 208 -9.55 -16.18 6.60
C SER A 208 -9.74 -15.74 8.05
N GLN A 209 -11.00 -15.48 8.44
CA GLN A 209 -11.42 -14.89 9.71
C GLN A 209 -10.55 -15.27 10.93
N ASP A 210 -10.16 -16.53 11.07
CA ASP A 210 -9.45 -17.05 12.24
C ASP A 210 -8.13 -16.31 12.58
N LEU A 211 -7.26 -16.01 11.61
CA LEU A 211 -5.97 -15.34 11.87
C LEU A 211 -6.11 -13.84 12.12
N ALA A 212 -7.07 -13.17 11.47
CA ALA A 212 -7.37 -11.77 11.70
C ALA A 212 -8.04 -11.60 13.06
N ILE A 213 -8.97 -12.49 13.42
CA ILE A 213 -9.60 -12.54 14.74
C ILE A 213 -8.53 -12.79 15.80
N GLU A 214 -7.63 -13.76 15.63
CA GLU A 214 -6.54 -14.01 16.59
C GLU A 214 -5.63 -12.78 16.74
N PHE A 215 -5.35 -12.06 15.66
CA PHE A 215 -4.61 -10.80 15.73
C PHE A 215 -5.37 -9.70 16.47
N LEU A 216 -6.64 -9.47 16.13
CA LEU A 216 -7.47 -8.44 16.77
C LEU A 216 -7.63 -8.74 18.28
N GLU A 217 -7.84 -10.01 18.66
CA GLU A 217 -7.86 -10.46 20.05
C GLU A 217 -6.52 -10.24 20.75
N LYS A 218 -5.40 -10.58 20.10
CA LYS A 218 -4.09 -10.38 20.72
C LYS A 218 -3.77 -8.89 20.97
N GLU A 219 -4.18 -8.01 20.07
CA GLU A 219 -3.88 -6.58 20.16
C GLU A 219 -4.91 -5.81 21.00
N GLY A 220 -5.89 -6.48 21.61
CA GLY A 220 -6.97 -5.79 22.34
C GLY A 220 -7.82 -4.91 21.43
N MET A 221 -7.91 -5.30 20.15
CA MET A 221 -8.66 -4.66 19.08
C MET A 221 -9.95 -5.46 18.80
N GLU A 222 -10.46 -6.26 19.75
CA GLU A 222 -11.74 -6.96 19.61
C GLU A 222 -12.90 -5.99 19.47
N ASP A 223 -12.77 -4.81 20.08
CA ASP A 223 -13.70 -3.71 19.93
C ASP A 223 -13.71 -3.19 18.49
N ILE A 224 -12.71 -3.44 17.64
CA ILE A 224 -12.85 -3.14 16.20
C ILE A 224 -13.93 -4.03 15.58
N LEU A 225 -14.19 -5.23 16.11
CA LEU A 225 -15.30 -6.10 15.70
C LEU A 225 -16.65 -5.66 16.31
N GLU A 226 -16.66 -5.00 17.48
CA GLU A 226 -17.88 -4.50 18.16
C GLU A 226 -18.25 -3.05 17.78
N GLU A 227 -17.27 -2.16 17.62
CA GLU A 227 -17.37 -0.81 17.03
C GLU A 227 -17.60 -0.88 15.52
N ALA A 228 -17.12 -1.93 14.84
CA ALA A 228 -17.62 -2.31 13.51
C ALA A 228 -19.00 -2.99 13.63
N GLY A 229 -19.97 -2.25 14.17
CA GLY A 229 -21.37 -2.40 13.79
C GLY A 229 -21.56 -2.13 12.29
N MET A 230 -20.94 -2.94 11.42
CA MET A 230 -20.91 -2.83 9.96
C MET A 230 -22.21 -3.33 9.29
N TYR A 231 -23.33 -3.12 9.96
CA TYR A 231 -24.50 -2.57 9.31
C TYR A 231 -24.80 -1.23 10.00
N SER A 232 -24.41 -0.14 9.33
CA SER A 232 -24.61 1.27 9.66
C SER A 232 -23.55 1.93 10.55
N GLU A 233 -22.68 2.70 9.89
CA GLU A 233 -21.92 3.86 10.39
C GLU A 233 -20.51 3.60 10.92
N ILE A 234 -19.64 3.13 10.00
CA ILE A 234 -18.23 3.59 9.94
C ILE A 234 -18.26 5.14 9.92
N PRO A 235 -17.38 5.85 10.64
CA PRO A 235 -17.26 7.31 10.52
C PRO A 235 -17.19 7.69 9.05
N ALA A 236 -17.92 8.72 8.63
CA ALA A 236 -18.32 8.98 7.24
C ALA A 236 -17.21 9.25 6.21
N GLU A 237 -15.98 8.83 6.46
CA GLU A 237 -14.98 8.56 5.43
C GLU A 237 -14.35 7.20 5.76
N GLU A 238 -14.93 6.15 5.19
CA GLU A 238 -14.26 4.86 5.08
C GLU A 238 -12.87 5.07 4.45
N PRO A 239 -11.85 4.22 4.72
CA PRO A 239 -10.80 4.04 3.73
C PRO A 239 -11.46 3.41 2.52
N THR A 240 -12.14 4.23 1.72
CA THR A 240 -12.75 3.80 0.47
C THR A 240 -11.60 3.20 -0.32
N ALA A 241 -11.71 1.92 -0.71
CA ALA A 241 -10.91 1.41 -1.81
C ALA A 241 -10.95 2.51 -2.89
N LEU A 242 -9.80 3.11 -3.19
CA LEU A 242 -9.71 4.33 -4.00
C LEU A 242 -10.63 4.12 -5.21
N GLU A 243 -11.76 4.85 -5.29
CA GLU A 243 -12.80 4.57 -6.28
C GLU A 243 -12.16 4.61 -7.67
N GLU A 244 -11.90 3.43 -8.24
CA GLU A 244 -11.11 3.29 -9.43
C GLU A 244 -11.95 3.74 -10.62
N LYS A 245 -11.52 4.81 -11.28
CA LYS A 245 -12.07 5.17 -12.57
C LYS A 245 -11.37 4.37 -13.66
N VAL A 246 -12.05 3.35 -14.17
CA VAL A 246 -11.61 2.63 -15.35
C VAL A 246 -12.00 3.39 -16.62
N VAL A 247 -11.02 3.75 -17.44
CA VAL A 247 -11.20 4.46 -18.71
C VAL A 247 -10.62 3.61 -19.83
N SER A 248 -11.40 3.32 -20.88
CA SER A 248 -10.86 2.75 -22.11
C SER A 248 -10.47 3.88 -23.06
N MET A 249 -9.25 3.83 -23.59
CA MET A 249 -8.70 4.83 -24.50
C MET A 249 -8.21 4.20 -25.79
N GLU A 250 -8.81 4.61 -26.91
CA GLU A 250 -8.27 4.35 -28.25
C GLU A 250 -7.07 5.25 -28.49
N VAL A 251 -5.99 4.67 -29.01
CA VAL A 251 -4.74 5.38 -29.31
C VAL A 251 -4.38 5.16 -30.77
N GLY A 252 -4.66 6.17 -31.60
CA GLY A 252 -4.34 6.11 -33.02
C GLY A 252 -3.39 7.20 -33.45
N ASN A 253 -3.10 7.21 -34.75
CA ASN A 253 -2.22 8.21 -35.34
C ASN A 253 -2.77 9.63 -35.10
N TYR A 254 -2.07 10.38 -34.24
CA TYR A 254 -2.36 11.77 -33.90
C TYR A 254 -3.59 12.02 -33.01
N PHE A 255 -4.17 11.00 -32.38
CA PHE A 255 -5.32 11.21 -31.50
C PHE A 255 -5.36 10.26 -30.29
N PHE A 256 -6.05 10.72 -29.25
CA PHE A 256 -6.54 9.90 -28.15
C PHE A 256 -8.08 9.99 -28.15
N ALA A 257 -8.77 8.88 -27.91
CA ALA A 257 -10.22 8.89 -27.70
C ALA A 257 -10.58 8.10 -26.43
N PRO A 258 -11.23 8.69 -25.42
CA PRO A 258 -11.70 10.07 -25.39
C PRO A 258 -10.56 11.09 -25.31
N GLU A 259 -10.76 12.28 -25.89
CA GLU A 259 -9.83 13.43 -25.80
C GLU A 259 -9.89 14.11 -24.42
N THR A 260 -10.96 13.90 -23.66
CA THR A 260 -11.10 14.43 -22.31
C THR A 260 -11.45 13.31 -21.34
N ILE A 261 -10.70 13.23 -20.24
CA ILE A 261 -10.97 12.34 -19.11
C ILE A 261 -11.32 13.24 -17.92
N ALA A 262 -12.54 13.15 -17.41
CA ALA A 262 -12.95 13.84 -16.20
C ALA A 262 -12.73 12.94 -14.97
N VAL A 263 -12.16 13.43 -13.88
CA VAL A 263 -11.87 12.68 -12.64
C VAL A 263 -12.03 13.58 -11.42
N ALA A 264 -12.28 12.99 -10.25
CA ALA A 264 -12.22 13.75 -9.00
C ALA A 264 -10.75 13.98 -8.56
N PRO A 265 -10.48 15.02 -7.74
CA PRO A 265 -9.18 15.18 -7.09
C PRO A 265 -8.74 13.90 -6.35
N GLY A 266 -7.50 13.46 -6.56
CA GLY A 266 -6.97 12.26 -5.90
C GLY A 266 -7.58 10.94 -6.37
N GLN A 267 -8.47 10.94 -7.37
CA GLN A 267 -9.10 9.71 -7.86
C GLN A 267 -8.08 8.78 -8.52
N MET A 268 -8.14 7.48 -8.20
CA MET A 268 -7.35 6.47 -8.90
C MET A 268 -7.94 6.24 -10.30
N VAL A 269 -7.10 6.31 -11.32
CA VAL A 269 -7.48 6.16 -12.73
C VAL A 269 -6.75 4.97 -13.30
N ASN A 270 -7.49 4.03 -13.87
CA ASN A 270 -6.96 2.92 -14.64
C ASN A 270 -7.31 3.10 -16.11
N LEU A 271 -6.32 3.49 -16.89
CA LEU A 271 -6.45 3.79 -18.30
C LEU A 271 -6.06 2.56 -19.11
N ASN A 272 -7.06 1.88 -19.66
CA ASN A 272 -6.91 0.74 -20.56
C ASN A 272 -6.72 1.21 -22.00
N PHE A 273 -5.53 1.00 -22.56
CA PHE A 273 -5.27 1.30 -23.96
C PHE A 273 -5.86 0.21 -24.86
N VAL A 274 -6.81 0.61 -25.71
CA VAL A 274 -7.51 -0.25 -26.67
C VAL A 274 -7.22 0.21 -28.10
N ASP A 275 -7.35 -0.69 -29.08
CA ASP A 275 -7.22 -0.38 -30.51
C ASP A 275 -6.00 0.50 -30.88
N VAL A 276 -4.83 0.15 -30.32
CA VAL A 276 -3.58 0.89 -30.48
C VAL A 276 -3.01 0.73 -31.89
N GLU A 277 -2.85 1.84 -32.62
CA GLU A 277 -2.20 1.87 -33.93
C GLU A 277 -0.72 2.31 -33.83
N GLY A 278 0.22 1.36 -33.91
CA GLY A 278 1.65 1.70 -33.89
C GLY A 278 2.17 2.07 -32.51
N GLY A 279 3.29 2.79 -32.45
CA GLY A 279 3.97 3.13 -31.19
C GLY A 279 3.69 4.56 -30.76
N HIS A 280 3.15 4.72 -29.55
CA HIS A 280 2.80 6.00 -28.94
C HIS A 280 3.38 6.12 -27.53
N THR A 281 3.30 7.32 -26.97
CA THR A 281 3.46 7.53 -25.52
C THR A 281 2.22 8.22 -24.96
N PHE A 282 1.98 8.02 -23.66
CA PHE A 282 1.03 8.79 -22.88
C PHE A 282 1.80 9.49 -21.76
N VAL A 283 1.84 10.82 -21.81
CA VAL A 283 2.64 11.65 -20.92
C VAL A 283 1.76 12.63 -20.16
N ILE A 284 1.92 12.74 -18.85
CA ILE A 284 1.40 13.82 -18.00
C ILE A 284 2.57 14.38 -17.20
N ASP A 285 3.02 15.58 -17.56
CA ASP A 285 4.22 16.20 -16.99
C ASP A 285 4.06 16.45 -15.48
N GLU A 286 2.88 16.88 -15.04
CA GLU A 286 2.59 17.21 -13.65
C GLU A 286 2.62 15.98 -12.71
N LEU A 287 2.39 14.79 -13.27
CA LEU A 287 2.50 13.52 -12.54
C LEU A 287 3.88 12.88 -12.71
N GLY A 288 4.74 13.43 -13.57
CA GLY A 288 5.95 12.75 -14.03
C GLY A 288 5.66 11.38 -14.65
N LEU A 289 4.48 11.23 -15.26
CA LEU A 289 4.01 10.01 -15.88
C LEU A 289 4.40 10.03 -17.36
N GLU A 290 5.18 9.06 -17.81
CA GLU A 290 5.46 8.81 -19.22
C GLU A 290 5.45 7.31 -19.46
N VAL A 291 4.48 6.84 -20.24
CA VAL A 291 4.34 5.41 -20.57
C VAL A 291 4.34 5.18 -22.07
N SER A 292 4.99 4.11 -22.51
CA SER A 292 4.93 3.65 -23.91
C SER A 292 3.66 2.84 -24.17
N VAL A 293 3.01 3.08 -25.30
CA VAL A 293 1.74 2.44 -25.71
C VAL A 293 1.95 1.78 -27.07
N THR A 294 1.89 0.44 -27.14
CA THR A 294 2.30 -0.30 -28.36
C THR A 294 1.34 -1.37 -28.87
N ASP A 295 0.61 -2.08 -28.00
CA ASP A 295 -0.10 -3.29 -28.43
C ASP A 295 -1.28 -3.72 -27.52
N ARG A 296 -1.17 -3.55 -26.19
CA ARG A 296 -2.26 -3.52 -25.20
C ARG A 296 -1.62 -3.38 -23.82
N GLY A 297 -2.08 -2.44 -23.02
CA GLY A 297 -1.61 -2.24 -21.67
C GLY A 297 -2.57 -1.34 -20.91
N SER A 298 -2.48 -1.35 -19.59
CA SER A 298 -3.15 -0.37 -18.77
C SER A 298 -2.12 0.41 -17.97
N VAL A 299 -2.41 1.67 -17.71
CA VAL A 299 -1.65 2.47 -16.76
C VAL A 299 -2.57 2.89 -15.64
N THR A 300 -2.13 2.65 -14.41
CA THR A 300 -2.81 3.16 -13.21
C THR A 300 -2.02 4.34 -12.65
N PHE A 301 -2.73 5.42 -12.33
CA PHE A 301 -2.18 6.62 -11.71
C PHE A 301 -3.22 7.30 -10.80
N ILE A 302 -2.74 8.19 -9.92
CA ILE A 302 -3.60 9.03 -9.08
C ILE A 302 -3.75 10.41 -9.74
N ALA A 303 -4.99 10.86 -9.91
CA ALA A 303 -5.28 12.20 -10.42
C ALA A 303 -4.73 13.29 -9.48
N PRO A 304 -4.28 14.45 -9.99
CA PRO A 304 -3.83 15.55 -9.16
C PRO A 304 -4.85 15.95 -8.08
N GLU A 305 -4.38 16.28 -6.88
CA GLU A 305 -5.21 16.77 -5.77
C GLU A 305 -5.78 18.18 -6.02
N THR A 306 -5.16 18.94 -6.94
CA THR A 306 -5.58 20.30 -7.27
C THR A 306 -6.55 20.26 -8.46
N PRO A 307 -7.80 20.74 -8.32
CA PRO A 307 -8.72 20.86 -9.45
C PRO A 307 -8.11 21.70 -10.58
N GLY A 308 -8.31 21.28 -11.82
CA GLY A 308 -7.70 21.92 -12.97
C GLY A 308 -7.70 21.05 -14.23
N GLU A 309 -7.10 21.58 -15.28
CA GLU A 309 -6.91 20.87 -16.55
C GLU A 309 -5.42 20.55 -16.72
N TYR A 310 -5.13 19.27 -16.91
CA TYR A 310 -3.78 18.73 -17.06
C TYR A 310 -3.68 18.12 -18.46
N ALA A 311 -2.72 18.59 -19.24
CA ALA A 311 -2.53 18.08 -20.60
C ALA A 311 -1.92 16.68 -20.54
N TYR A 312 -2.47 15.75 -21.31
CA TYR A 312 -1.76 14.52 -21.64
C TYR A 312 -1.45 14.46 -23.13
N TYR A 313 -0.30 13.93 -23.51
CA TYR A 313 0.15 13.99 -24.89
C TYR A 313 1.04 12.82 -25.30
N CYS A 314 1.26 12.69 -26.61
CA CYS A 314 2.22 11.76 -27.20
C CYS A 314 3.51 12.48 -27.62
N ASN A 315 4.64 12.10 -27.03
CA ASN A 315 5.96 12.68 -27.26
C ASN A 315 6.74 12.01 -28.42
N VAL A 316 6.14 11.03 -29.10
CA VAL A 316 6.76 10.36 -30.25
C VAL A 316 6.85 11.32 -31.44
N GLY A 317 8.07 11.69 -31.82
CA GLY A 317 8.36 12.48 -33.01
C GLY A 317 7.60 13.81 -33.03
N SER A 318 6.75 14.01 -34.03
CA SER A 318 5.92 15.21 -34.19
C SER A 318 4.49 15.05 -33.69
N HIS A 319 4.13 13.96 -33.01
CA HIS A 319 2.74 13.64 -32.68
C HIS A 319 2.05 14.76 -31.86
N ARG A 320 2.65 15.23 -30.77
CA ARG A 320 2.11 16.37 -29.99
C ARG A 320 1.91 17.62 -30.86
N SER A 321 2.92 17.98 -31.66
CA SER A 321 2.84 19.17 -32.54
C SER A 321 1.78 19.05 -33.63
N MET A 322 1.34 17.83 -33.93
CA MET A 322 0.26 17.52 -34.87
C MET A 322 -1.12 17.44 -34.20
N GLY A 323 -1.21 17.72 -32.89
CA GLY A 323 -2.46 17.74 -32.13
C GLY A 323 -2.75 16.48 -31.32
N MET A 324 -1.77 15.58 -31.16
CA MET A 324 -1.94 14.40 -30.30
C MET A 324 -1.81 14.76 -28.81
N GLU A 325 -2.81 15.45 -28.31
CA GLU A 325 -2.95 15.93 -26.95
C GLU A 325 -4.42 15.77 -26.52
N GLY A 326 -4.65 15.55 -25.23
CA GLY A 326 -5.95 15.55 -24.62
C GLY A 326 -5.87 16.14 -23.21
N VAL A 327 -7.00 16.17 -22.51
CA VAL A 327 -7.14 16.86 -21.23
C VAL A 327 -7.62 15.90 -20.14
N LEU A 328 -6.83 15.75 -19.08
CA LEU A 328 -7.29 15.23 -17.80
C LEU A 328 -7.89 16.39 -17.01
N LYS A 329 -9.21 16.39 -16.87
CA LYS A 329 -9.96 17.41 -16.15
C LYS A 329 -10.27 16.91 -14.74
N VAL A 330 -9.67 17.56 -13.75
CA VAL A 330 -9.87 17.28 -12.33
C VAL A 330 -10.94 18.23 -11.80
N GLU A 331 -12.13 17.72 -11.49
CA GLU A 331 -13.30 18.49 -11.03
C GLU A 331 -14.15 17.78 -9.97
#